data_AF-A0A8J4QGA1-F1
#
_entry.id   AF-A0A8J4QGA1-F1
#
_cell.length_a   1.000
_cell.length_b   1.000
_cell.length_c   1.000
_cell.angle_alpha   90.00
_cell.angle_beta   90.00
_cell.angle_gamma   90.00
#
_symmetry.space_group_name_H-M   'P 1'
#
loop_
_entity.id
_entity.type
_entity.pdbx_description
1 polymer ?
#
loop_
_entity_poly.entity_id
_entity_poly.type
_entity_poly.pdbx_seq_one_letter_code
_entity_poly.pdbx_strand_id
1 'polypeptide(L)'
;MYAFFLTIYHQSHCQRTLFGLYTMALTQQKKLITVMFFILETLISQAMCRTLLEDALAERHEKWMVQYGRSYKDSAEKEKRFKIFKDNVEYIDKFNNEGNRTFKLSANVFADLTNEEFVASHTGYKISTQPT
;
A
#
# COMPACT_ATOMS: atom_id res chain seq x y z
N MET A 1 -13.22 13.52 -70.48
CA MET A 1 -14.21 13.05 -69.47
C MET A 1 -13.62 12.00 -68.53
N TYR A 2 -13.11 10.85 -69.01
CA TYR A 2 -12.53 9.80 -68.16
C TYR A 2 -11.40 10.24 -67.21
N ALA A 3 -10.44 11.04 -67.68
CA ALA A 3 -9.32 11.52 -66.86
C ALA A 3 -9.76 12.34 -65.63
N PHE A 4 -10.86 13.09 -65.76
CA PHE A 4 -11.41 13.91 -64.67
C PHE A 4 -12.12 13.05 -63.60
N PHE A 5 -12.81 11.98 -64.02
CA PHE A 5 -13.42 11.04 -63.07
C PHE A 5 -12.35 10.24 -62.30
N LEU A 6 -11.24 9.88 -62.94
CA LEU A 6 -10.12 9.19 -62.30
C LEU A 6 -9.43 10.04 -61.22
N THR A 7 -9.22 11.33 -61.45
CA THR A 7 -8.60 12.22 -60.45
C THR A 7 -9.52 12.49 -59.27
N ILE A 8 -10.83 12.67 -59.49
CA ILE A 8 -11.81 12.80 -58.41
C ILE A 8 -11.90 11.50 -57.59
N TYR A 9 -11.89 10.35 -58.25
CA TYR A 9 -11.89 9.06 -57.58
C TYR A 9 -10.63 8.87 -56.72
N HIS A 10 -9.46 9.15 -57.28
CA HIS A 10 -8.19 9.09 -56.56
C HIS A 10 -8.14 10.07 -55.37
N GLN A 11 -8.59 11.32 -55.56
CA GLN A 11 -8.66 12.32 -54.51
C GLN A 11 -9.64 11.92 -53.40
N SER A 12 -10.81 11.40 -53.76
CA SER A 12 -11.83 10.94 -52.81
C SER A 12 -11.36 9.70 -52.03
N HIS A 13 -10.64 8.78 -52.68
CA HIS A 13 -10.06 7.61 -52.03
C HIS A 13 -8.92 8.00 -51.07
N CYS A 14 -8.06 8.94 -51.46
CA CYS A 14 -7.01 9.50 -50.59
C CYS A 14 -7.60 10.21 -49.35
N GLN A 15 -8.66 11.01 -49.52
CA GLN A 15 -9.32 11.70 -48.41
C GLN A 15 -10.00 10.72 -47.42
N ARG A 16 -10.65 9.66 -47.91
CA ARG A 16 -11.28 8.64 -47.05
C ARG A 16 -10.27 7.86 -46.21
N THR A 17 -9.13 7.50 -46.80
CA THR A 17 -8.08 6.78 -46.07
C THR A 17 -7.43 7.67 -45.00
N LEU A 18 -7.16 8.94 -45.29
CA LEU A 18 -6.65 9.91 -44.30
C LEU A 18 -7.65 10.14 -43.15
N PHE A 19 -8.94 10.30 -43.45
CA PHE A 19 -9.98 10.43 -42.41
C PHE A 19 -10.10 9.17 -41.53
N GLY A 20 -9.98 7.98 -42.12
CA GLY A 20 -9.93 6.72 -41.39
C GLY A 20 -8.75 6.63 -40.42
N LEU A 21 -7.54 7.00 -40.87
CA LEU A 21 -6.36 7.02 -40.01
C LEU A 21 -6.49 8.03 -38.85
N TYR A 22 -7.05 9.21 -39.11
CA TYR A 22 -7.27 10.23 -38.08
C TYR A 22 -8.28 9.78 -37.01
N THR A 23 -9.39 9.18 -37.40
CA THR A 23 -10.40 8.66 -36.45
C THR A 23 -9.88 7.47 -35.64
N MET A 24 -9.09 6.58 -36.26
CA MET A 24 -8.40 5.51 -35.55
C MET A 24 -7.41 6.06 -34.54
N ALA A 25 -6.58 7.04 -34.91
CA ALA A 25 -5.64 7.70 -34.00
C ALA A 25 -6.36 8.37 -32.82
N LEU A 26 -7.43 9.14 -33.08
CA LEU A 26 -8.27 9.72 -32.04
C LEU A 26 -8.88 8.67 -31.11
N THR A 27 -9.31 7.53 -31.66
CA THR A 27 -9.87 6.41 -30.89
C THR A 27 -8.80 5.77 -30.00
N GLN A 28 -7.58 5.60 -30.51
CA GLN A 28 -6.45 5.10 -29.72
C GLN A 28 -6.09 6.07 -28.58
N GLN A 29 -5.98 7.37 -28.87
CA GLN A 29 -5.70 8.39 -27.86
C GLN A 29 -6.77 8.42 -26.77
N LYS A 30 -8.06 8.35 -27.13
CA LYS A 30 -9.15 8.27 -26.15
C LYS A 30 -9.05 7.01 -25.26
N LYS A 31 -8.74 5.84 -25.84
CA LYS A 31 -8.53 4.61 -25.07
C LYS A 31 -7.40 4.77 -24.06
N LEU A 32 -6.27 5.35 -24.48
CA LEU A 32 -5.13 5.59 -23.58
C LEU A 32 -5.49 6.52 -22.43
N ILE A 33 -6.18 7.63 -22.72
CA ILE A 33 -6.66 8.57 -21.72
C ILE A 33 -7.59 7.87 -20.71
N THR A 34 -8.55 7.08 -21.20
CA THR A 34 -9.45 6.31 -20.33
C THR A 34 -8.68 5.33 -19.43
N VAL A 35 -7.68 4.61 -19.96
CA VAL A 35 -6.84 3.71 -19.14
C VAL A 35 -6.06 4.48 -18.09
N MET A 36 -5.51 5.65 -18.44
CA MET A 36 -4.81 6.51 -17.48
C MET A 36 -5.72 6.98 -16.34
N PHE A 37 -6.97 7.33 -16.63
CA PHE A 37 -7.94 7.71 -15.59
C PHE A 37 -8.20 6.56 -14.62
N PHE A 38 -8.43 5.34 -15.11
CA PHE A 38 -8.62 4.17 -14.23
C PHE A 38 -7.38 3.88 -13.37
N ILE A 39 -6.17 4.00 -13.94
CA ILE A 39 -4.93 3.84 -13.17
C ILE A 39 -4.88 4.89 -12.06
N LEU A 40 -5.15 6.15 -12.38
CA LEU A 40 -5.13 7.24 -11.40
C LEU A 40 -6.14 7.00 -10.26
N GLU A 41 -7.36 6.58 -10.58
CA GLU A 41 -8.38 6.24 -9.58
C GLU A 41 -7.91 5.11 -8.65
N THR A 42 -7.36 4.03 -9.20
CA THR A 42 -6.86 2.92 -8.38
C THR A 42 -5.69 3.34 -7.48
N LEU A 43 -4.79 4.20 -7.96
CA LEU A 43 -3.67 4.72 -7.17
C LEU A 43 -4.16 5.59 -6.01
N ILE A 44 -5.11 6.50 -6.27
CA ILE A 44 -5.71 7.35 -5.24
C ILE A 44 -6.42 6.49 -4.20
N SER A 45 -7.23 5.51 -4.63
CA SER A 45 -7.94 4.60 -3.73
C SER A 45 -6.97 3.82 -2.83
N GLN A 46 -5.90 3.25 -3.40
CA GLN A 46 -4.87 2.55 -2.63
C GLN A 46 -4.14 3.46 -1.64
N ALA A 47 -3.78 4.68 -2.05
CA ALA A 47 -3.14 5.65 -1.17
C ALA A 47 -4.03 5.98 0.03
N MET A 48 -5.31 6.27 -0.20
CA MET A 48 -6.29 6.56 0.86
C MET A 48 -6.53 5.36 1.78
N CYS A 49 -6.62 4.14 1.25
CA CYS A 49 -6.74 2.94 2.08
C CYS A 49 -5.54 2.76 3.01
N ARG A 50 -4.32 3.02 2.52
CA ARG A 50 -3.11 2.94 3.34
C ARG A 50 -3.11 3.99 4.46
N THR A 51 -3.43 5.25 4.15
CA THR A 51 -3.46 6.30 5.18
C THR A 51 -4.49 5.99 6.26
N LEU A 52 -5.69 5.54 5.89
CA LEU A 52 -6.72 5.16 6.86
C LEU A 52 -6.30 4.00 7.75
N LEU A 53 -5.55 3.02 7.21
CA LEU A 53 -5.02 1.90 7.99
C LEU A 53 -3.96 2.36 8.99
N GLU A 54 -3.04 3.22 8.58
CA GLU A 54 -2.03 3.79 9.49
C GLU A 54 -2.68 4.62 10.60
N ASP A 55 -3.67 5.44 10.27
CA ASP A 55 -4.41 6.27 11.24
C ASP A 55 -5.13 5.39 12.28
N ALA A 56 -5.77 4.30 11.85
CA ALA A 56 -6.42 3.34 12.75
C ALA A 56 -5.42 2.63 13.67
N LEU A 57 -4.24 2.27 13.16
CA LEU A 57 -3.16 1.67 13.97
C LEU A 57 -2.58 2.68 14.96
N ALA A 58 -2.41 3.94 14.55
CA ALA A 58 -1.98 5.02 15.43
C ALA A 58 -2.98 5.23 16.57
N GLU A 59 -4.28 5.26 16.28
CA GLU A 59 -5.33 5.35 17.31
C GLU A 59 -5.28 4.17 18.29
N ARG A 60 -5.09 2.94 17.77
CA ARG A 60 -4.92 1.73 18.61
C ARG A 60 -3.68 1.84 19.51
N HIS A 61 -2.58 2.38 19.00
CA HIS A 61 -1.37 2.61 19.78
C HIS A 61 -1.57 3.66 20.87
N GLU A 62 -2.23 4.79 20.58
CA GLU A 62 -2.54 5.80 21.62
C GLU A 62 -3.43 5.21 22.72
N LYS A 63 -4.46 4.44 22.37
CA LYS A 63 -5.31 3.74 23.35
C LYS A 63 -4.51 2.77 24.21
N TRP A 64 -3.62 2.00 23.59
CA TRP A 64 -2.72 1.08 24.30
C TRP A 64 -1.75 1.83 25.22
N MET A 65 -1.18 2.96 24.78
CA MET A 65 -0.31 3.79 25.60
C MET A 65 -1.03 4.29 26.85
N VAL A 66 -2.26 4.79 26.69
CA VAL A 66 -3.09 5.24 27.83
C VAL A 66 -3.40 4.07 28.76
N GLN A 67 -3.78 2.91 28.21
CA GLN A 67 -4.12 1.72 29.00
C GLN A 67 -2.95 1.24 29.89
N TYR A 68 -1.72 1.28 29.38
CA TYR A 68 -0.53 0.81 30.09
C TYR A 68 0.32 1.94 30.68
N GLY A 69 -0.16 3.18 30.67
CA GLY A 69 0.55 4.34 31.21
C GLY A 69 1.89 4.63 30.53
N ARG A 70 2.01 4.37 29.22
CA ARG A 70 3.24 4.58 28.46
C ARG A 70 3.43 6.04 28.05
N SER A 71 4.61 6.56 28.30
CA SER A 71 5.10 7.84 27.80
C SER A 71 6.53 7.68 27.28
N TYR A 72 6.86 8.42 26.22
CA TYR A 72 8.19 8.37 25.59
C TYR A 72 8.88 9.71 25.76
N LYS A 73 10.21 9.72 25.70
CA LYS A 73 11.03 10.91 25.92
C LYS A 73 10.83 11.96 24.84
N ASP A 74 10.77 11.53 23.59
CA ASP A 74 10.67 12.39 22.42
C ASP A 74 9.86 11.73 21.29
N SER A 75 9.58 12.50 20.24
CA SER A 75 8.79 12.04 19.09
C SER A 75 9.51 10.96 18.28
N ALA A 76 10.85 10.97 18.24
CA ALA A 76 11.63 9.97 17.51
C ALA A 76 11.58 8.61 18.20
N GLU A 77 11.65 8.59 19.54
CA GLU A 77 11.43 7.40 20.34
C GLU A 77 10.00 6.88 20.18
N LYS A 78 9.00 7.78 20.24
CA LYS A 78 7.60 7.40 20.00
C LYS A 78 7.40 6.77 18.62
N GLU A 79 8.00 7.32 17.58
CA GLU A 79 7.94 6.77 16.23
C GLU A 79 8.61 5.39 16.14
N LYS A 80 9.80 5.23 16.74
CA LYS A 80 10.49 3.93 16.81
C LYS A 80 9.62 2.88 17.52
N ARG A 81 9.06 3.23 18.68
CA ARG A 81 8.21 2.35 19.50
C ARG A 81 6.90 2.02 18.80
N PHE A 82 6.32 2.97 18.07
CA PHE A 82 5.15 2.75 17.23
C PHE A 82 5.42 1.73 16.11
N LYS A 83 6.59 1.79 15.45
CA LYS A 83 6.97 0.79 14.43
C LYS A 83 7.03 -0.63 15.03
N ILE A 84 7.66 -0.78 16.19
CA ILE A 84 7.73 -2.07 16.90
C ILE A 84 6.33 -2.55 17.31
N PHE A 85 5.50 -1.64 17.84
CA PHE A 85 4.11 -1.93 18.19
C PHE A 85 3.30 -2.42 16.99
N LYS A 86 3.46 -1.78 15.83
CA LYS A 86 2.82 -2.18 14.59
C LYS A 86 3.21 -3.59 14.18
N ASP A 87 4.51 -3.90 14.15
CA ASP A 87 5.02 -5.22 13.79
C ASP A 87 4.48 -6.30 14.74
N ASN A 88 4.45 -6.02 16.04
CA ASN A 88 3.90 -6.93 17.05
C ASN A 88 2.38 -7.13 16.92
N VAL A 89 1.62 -6.07 16.62
CA VAL A 89 0.17 -6.17 16.37
C VAL A 89 -0.12 -6.97 15.09
N GLU A 90 0.64 -6.75 14.02
CA GLU A 90 0.51 -7.53 12.80
C GLU A 90 0.80 -9.02 13.04
N TYR A 91 1.82 -9.32 13.84
CA TYR A 91 2.11 -10.69 14.28
C TYR A 91 0.95 -11.30 15.07
N ILE A 92 0.39 -10.55 16.03
CA ILE A 92 -0.77 -10.98 16.83
C ILE A 92 -1.97 -11.28 15.93
N ASP A 93 -2.30 -10.37 15.01
CA ASP A 93 -3.46 -10.49 14.14
C ASP A 93 -3.28 -11.67 13.17
N LYS A 94 -2.07 -11.85 12.60
CA LYS A 94 -1.74 -13.02 11.78
C LYS A 94 -1.86 -14.32 12.58
N PHE A 95 -1.26 -14.38 13.76
CA PHE A 95 -1.30 -15.56 14.63
C PHE A 95 -2.72 -15.96 14.98
N ASN A 96 -3.57 -14.98 15.30
CA ASN A 96 -4.97 -15.21 15.67
C ASN A 96 -5.84 -15.62 14.47
N ASN A 97 -5.50 -15.20 13.25
CA ASN A 97 -6.26 -15.52 12.02
C ASN A 97 -5.93 -16.90 11.43
N GLU A 98 -4.80 -17.52 11.79
CA GLU A 98 -4.37 -18.83 11.25
C GLU A 98 -5.26 -20.03 11.68
N GLY A 99 -6.32 -19.82 12.48
CA GLY A 99 -7.41 -20.78 12.72
C GLY A 99 -7.09 -22.04 13.53
N ASN A 100 -5.83 -22.45 13.60
CA ASN A 100 -5.37 -23.70 14.21
C ASN A 100 -4.67 -23.50 15.58
N ARG A 101 -5.09 -22.50 16.35
CA ARG A 101 -4.45 -22.14 17.62
C ARG A 101 -5.41 -22.37 18.80
N THR A 102 -4.88 -22.93 19.88
CA THR A 102 -5.62 -23.19 21.13
C THR A 102 -5.72 -21.96 22.03
N PHE A 103 -4.99 -20.89 21.71
CA PHE A 103 -4.97 -19.64 22.45
C PHE A 103 -4.90 -18.45 21.49
N LYS A 104 -5.20 -17.26 22.02
CA LYS A 104 -5.12 -15.99 21.29
C LYS A 104 -4.07 -15.10 21.90
N LEU A 105 -3.37 -14.35 21.05
CA LEU A 105 -2.47 -13.30 21.46
C LEU A 105 -3.21 -11.96 21.55
N SER A 106 -2.72 -11.08 22.41
CA SER A 106 -3.21 -9.71 22.55
C SER A 106 -2.05 -8.76 22.81
N ALA A 107 -2.24 -7.48 22.50
CA ALA A 107 -1.23 -6.45 22.77
C ALA A 107 -1.12 -6.24 24.29
N ASN A 108 -0.03 -6.75 24.86
CA ASN A 108 0.29 -6.67 26.28
C ASN A 108 1.21 -5.46 26.57
N VAL A 109 1.69 -5.35 27.81
CA VAL A 109 2.58 -4.24 28.25
C VAL A 109 3.93 -4.19 27.51
N PHE A 110 4.34 -5.27 26.84
CA PHE A 110 5.59 -5.39 26.09
C PHE A 110 5.41 -5.23 24.58
N ALA A 111 4.23 -4.80 24.12
CA ALA A 111 3.94 -4.70 22.70
C ALA A 111 4.84 -3.68 21.96
N ASP A 112 5.53 -2.78 22.65
CA ASP A 112 6.48 -1.80 22.09
C ASP A 112 7.96 -2.25 22.14
N LEU A 113 8.23 -3.50 22.55
CA LEU A 113 9.57 -4.08 22.65
C LEU A 113 9.82 -5.10 21.54
N THR A 114 11.06 -5.15 21.06
CA THR A 114 11.50 -6.28 20.23
C THR A 114 11.76 -7.51 21.09
N ASN A 115 11.84 -8.69 20.46
CA ASN A 115 12.15 -9.92 21.18
C ASN A 115 13.52 -9.83 21.88
N GLU A 116 14.52 -9.23 21.23
CA GLU A 116 15.86 -9.05 21.79
C GLU A 116 15.84 -8.10 22.98
N GLU A 117 15.12 -6.98 22.89
CA GLU A 117 14.94 -6.03 23.99
C GLU A 117 14.24 -6.69 25.18
N PHE A 118 13.19 -7.49 24.91
CA PHE A 118 12.45 -8.24 25.93
C PHE A 118 13.35 -9.25 26.64
N VAL A 119 14.08 -10.07 25.88
CA VAL A 119 15.00 -11.08 26.43
C VAL A 119 16.08 -10.42 27.28
N ALA A 120 16.72 -9.36 26.77
CA ALA A 120 17.81 -8.66 27.46
C ALA A 120 17.39 -8.04 28.79
N SER A 121 16.14 -7.57 28.90
CA SER A 121 15.65 -6.85 30.09
C SER A 121 14.84 -7.70 31.06
N HIS A 122 14.18 -8.78 30.62
CA HIS A 122 13.17 -9.48 31.44
C HIS A 122 13.47 -10.96 31.71
N THR A 123 14.39 -11.61 30.99
CA THR A 123 14.55 -13.07 31.09
C THR A 123 15.83 -13.52 31.79
N GLY A 124 16.80 -12.61 31.98
CA GLY A 124 18.14 -12.94 32.49
C GLY A 124 18.94 -13.90 31.59
N TYR A 125 18.39 -14.28 30.44
CA TYR A 125 19.00 -15.19 29.49
C TYR A 125 20.09 -14.47 28.71
N LYS A 126 21.33 -14.95 28.85
CA LYS A 126 22.45 -14.46 28.06
C LYS A 126 22.44 -15.18 26.72
N ILE A 127 22.02 -14.49 25.66
CA ILE A 127 22.20 -14.97 24.29
C ILE A 127 23.71 -15.07 24.06
N SER A 128 24.24 -16.29 24.05
CA SER A 128 25.60 -16.52 23.56
C SER A 128 25.55 -16.31 22.05
N THR A 129 25.98 -15.13 21.59
CA THR A 129 26.25 -14.87 20.18
C THR A 129 27.42 -15.75 19.74
N GLN A 130 27.16 -17.03 19.44
CA GLN A 130 28.05 -17.78 18.57
C GLN A 130 27.77 -17.33 17.13
N PRO A 131 28.76 -16.77 16.42
CA PRO A 131 28.62 -16.51 15.00
C PRO A 131 28.60 -17.86 14.28
N THR A 132 27.53 -18.13 13.55
CA THR A 132 27.49 -19.11 12.45
C THR A 132 27.73 -18.39 11.13
#